data_AF-A0A8H6ANC2-F1
#
_entry.id   AF-A0A8H6ANC2-F1
#
_cell.length_a   1.000
_cell.length_b   1.000
_cell.length_c   1.000
_cell.angle_alpha   90.00
_cell.angle_beta   90.00
_cell.angle_gamma   90.00
#
_symmetry.space_group_name_H-M   'P 1'
#
loop_
_entity.id
_entity.type
_entity.pdbx_description
1 polymer ?
#
loop_
_entity_poly.entity_id
_entity_poly.type
_entity_poly.pdbx_seq_one_letter_code
_entity_poly.pdbx_strand_id
1 'polypeptide(L)'
;MDSIKPQLVLFRQNPFRSYRYLAVSKPNPSDALKNSTFRIVPNDTMQMIAKYLTPVSAGSFFLTCRQIGWVIGTQYIDGLKTSKDDTMEFLNLLEHDLQDQIVCTVCRKLHRIQNAERYAKKSYCWNEYSTNPAISGLPAFDTIPTCLKEDELRQVDLYTHKNFGVTISKMAMKNYRLFGNDAQTQRLLRLLSAPENYSVDKFSKSLTTEKKGECRMKNGSLFTRKFMNYNWKCQSFEAPSYIHICSHLNLEKDDSEFRTRLYCAYSRPEDIWSALQEPCQENTGTDESNTSRHVHSGLLQCRYCLTVCKVELKHHNRHAISHCNTALTIVVYKQFESEEDWRTHLPLYDSDDEESEPIEFSKEKISSVFEVDDTGFGLRVTSWIEFYLTWQKVFLDELELVCLAVILSLLYWHGT
;
A
#
# COMPACT_ATOMS: atom_id res chain seq x y z
N MET A 1 4.33 15.12 -30.93
CA MET A 1 4.86 15.94 -29.81
C MET A 1 3.70 16.69 -29.13
N ASP A 2 2.51 16.07 -29.03
CA ASP A 2 1.23 16.80 -28.84
C ASP A 2 0.53 16.55 -27.48
N SER A 3 1.21 15.90 -26.53
CA SER A 3 0.62 15.49 -25.24
C SER A 3 0.73 16.51 -24.10
N ILE A 4 1.32 17.70 -24.31
CA ILE A 4 1.56 18.66 -23.21
C ILE A 4 0.31 19.51 -22.89
N LYS A 5 -0.72 19.48 -23.75
CA LYS A 5 -1.87 20.40 -23.66
C LYS A 5 -2.86 20.22 -22.48
N PRO A 6 -2.86 19.17 -21.62
CA PRO A 6 -3.76 19.13 -20.46
C PRO A 6 -3.13 19.22 -19.06
N GLN A 7 -1.80 19.31 -18.89
CA GLN A 7 -1.18 19.03 -17.58
C GLN A 7 -1.30 20.13 -16.50
N LEU A 8 -1.76 21.34 -16.81
CA LEU A 8 -1.81 22.47 -15.85
C LEU A 8 -3.23 23.00 -15.61
N VAL A 9 -4.17 22.10 -15.30
CA VAL A 9 -5.56 22.47 -14.98
C VAL A 9 -5.64 23.43 -13.78
N LEU A 10 -4.70 23.35 -12.83
CA LEU A 10 -4.65 24.26 -11.68
C LEU A 10 -4.36 25.72 -12.07
N PHE A 11 -3.59 25.97 -13.13
CA PHE A 11 -3.22 27.33 -13.56
C PHE A 11 -3.97 27.82 -14.80
N ARG A 12 -4.69 26.93 -15.52
CA ARG A 12 -5.63 27.34 -16.57
C ARG A 12 -6.95 27.86 -16.00
N GLN A 13 -7.36 27.39 -14.83
CA GLN A 13 -8.47 27.99 -14.11
C GLN A 13 -7.94 29.24 -13.40
N ASN A 14 -8.22 30.41 -13.98
CA ASN A 14 -8.04 31.76 -13.42
C ASN A 14 -7.19 31.80 -12.12
N PRO A 15 -5.93 32.30 -12.13
CA PRO A 15 -5.05 32.30 -10.96
C PRO A 15 -5.65 33.00 -9.73
N PHE A 16 -6.73 33.79 -9.88
CA PHE A 16 -7.47 34.34 -8.75
C PHE A 16 -8.36 33.32 -8.00
N ARG A 17 -8.66 32.16 -8.59
CA ARG A 17 -9.36 31.05 -7.92
C ARG A 17 -8.47 30.29 -6.95
N SER A 18 -7.15 30.23 -7.17
CA SER A 18 -6.23 29.52 -6.28
C SER A 18 -6.20 30.14 -4.88
N TYR A 19 -6.42 31.45 -4.77
CA TYR A 19 -6.57 32.15 -3.49
C TYR A 19 -7.69 31.58 -2.61
N ARG A 20 -8.77 31.03 -3.18
CA ARG A 20 -9.82 30.36 -2.38
C ARG A 20 -9.33 29.07 -1.74
N TYR A 21 -8.31 28.43 -2.31
CA TYR A 21 -7.77 27.19 -1.79
C TYR A 21 -6.75 27.41 -0.66
N LEU A 22 -6.11 28.58 -0.63
CA LEU A 22 -5.23 29.01 0.48
C LEU A 22 -6.01 29.67 1.64
N ALA A 23 -7.28 30.06 1.42
CA ALA A 23 -8.07 30.83 2.38
C ALA A 23 -8.73 30.00 3.50
N VAL A 24 -8.60 28.67 3.51
CA VAL A 24 -9.32 27.80 4.47
C VAL A 24 -8.75 27.91 5.90
N SER A 25 -7.54 28.44 6.08
CA SER A 25 -6.88 28.52 7.39
C SER A 25 -6.12 29.83 7.67
N LYS A 26 -6.16 30.83 6.78
CA LYS A 26 -5.46 32.11 6.97
C LYS A 26 -6.45 33.26 7.24
N PRO A 27 -6.07 34.26 8.07
CA PRO A 27 -6.80 35.51 8.18
C PRO A 27 -7.02 36.11 6.79
N ASN A 28 -8.13 36.84 6.63
CA ASN A 28 -8.62 37.35 5.36
C ASN A 28 -7.43 37.88 4.50
N PRO A 29 -7.13 37.29 3.33
CA PRO A 29 -5.89 37.59 2.59
C PRO A 29 -5.75 39.06 2.17
N SER A 30 -6.81 39.85 2.31
CA SER A 30 -6.80 41.32 2.17
C SER A 30 -5.99 42.05 3.26
N ASP A 31 -5.76 41.43 4.42
CA ASP A 31 -5.13 42.10 5.57
C ASP A 31 -3.64 41.76 5.70
N ALA A 32 -3.16 40.73 5.02
CA ALA A 32 -1.75 40.32 5.04
C ALA A 32 -0.82 41.45 4.57
N LEU A 33 -1.17 42.16 3.48
CA LEU A 33 -0.36 43.30 3.03
C LEU A 33 -0.50 44.49 3.99
N LYS A 34 -1.68 44.73 4.57
CA LYS A 34 -1.91 45.90 5.45
C LYS A 34 -0.97 45.95 6.65
N ASN A 35 -0.59 44.77 7.15
CA ASN A 35 0.30 44.59 8.28
C ASN A 35 1.76 44.26 7.86
N SER A 36 2.05 44.26 6.57
CA SER A 36 3.39 43.98 6.03
C SER A 36 4.12 45.28 5.70
N THR A 37 5.46 45.24 5.82
CA THR A 37 6.35 46.29 5.30
C THR A 37 6.20 46.50 3.80
N PHE A 38 5.70 45.50 3.06
CA PHE A 38 5.42 45.64 1.63
C PHE A 38 4.30 46.65 1.33
N ARG A 39 3.46 47.03 2.29
CA ARG A 39 2.41 48.04 2.06
C ARG A 39 2.96 49.38 1.56
N ILE A 40 4.14 49.77 2.04
CA ILE A 40 4.76 51.07 1.73
C ILE A 40 5.72 50.98 0.55
N VAL A 41 5.95 49.78 -0.01
CA VAL A 41 6.89 49.57 -1.11
C VAL A 41 6.22 50.00 -2.42
N PRO A 42 6.84 50.88 -3.22
CA PRO A 42 6.30 51.25 -4.53
C PRO A 42 6.16 50.04 -5.47
N ASN A 43 5.16 50.08 -6.34
CA ASN A 43 4.89 48.99 -7.29
C ASN A 43 6.11 48.65 -8.16
N ASP A 44 6.84 49.66 -8.64
CA ASP A 44 8.04 49.47 -9.45
C ASP A 44 9.14 48.73 -8.69
N THR A 45 9.27 48.99 -7.39
CA THR A 45 10.20 48.27 -6.52
C THR A 45 9.77 46.81 -6.34
N MET A 46 8.47 46.54 -6.17
CA MET A 46 7.98 45.15 -6.11
C MET A 46 8.23 44.39 -7.42
N GLN A 47 8.00 45.04 -8.57
CA GLN A 47 8.29 44.45 -9.89
C GLN A 47 9.79 44.19 -10.07
N MET A 48 10.63 45.13 -9.63
CA MET A 48 12.09 44.96 -9.67
C MET A 48 12.53 43.79 -8.79
N ILE A 49 12.00 43.66 -7.57
CA ILE A 49 12.26 42.51 -6.70
C ILE A 49 11.88 41.21 -7.43
N ALA A 50 10.65 41.13 -7.94
CA ALA A 50 10.17 39.93 -8.64
C ALA A 50 11.02 39.55 -9.86
N LYS A 51 11.55 40.55 -10.59
CA LYS A 51 12.43 40.34 -11.75
C LYS A 51 13.78 39.70 -11.39
N TYR A 52 14.29 39.93 -10.18
CA TYR A 52 15.55 39.35 -9.70
C TYR A 52 15.38 38.02 -8.95
N LEU A 53 14.14 37.58 -8.71
CA LEU A 53 13.86 36.28 -8.12
C LEU A 53 13.94 35.17 -9.17
N THR A 54 14.28 33.96 -8.74
CA THR A 54 14.11 32.75 -9.58
C THR A 54 12.62 32.59 -9.95
N PRO A 55 12.28 31.93 -11.08
CA PRO A 55 10.87 31.71 -11.45
C PRO A 55 10.03 31.10 -10.33
N VAL A 56 10.61 30.14 -9.61
CA VAL A 56 10.02 29.49 -8.44
C VAL A 56 9.74 30.48 -7.31
N SER A 57 10.75 31.27 -6.92
CA SER A 57 10.61 32.26 -5.85
C SER A 57 9.65 33.40 -6.23
N ALA A 58 9.67 33.84 -7.48
CA ALA A 58 8.76 34.85 -8.00
C ALA A 58 7.31 34.33 -8.03
N GLY A 59 7.10 33.05 -8.39
CA GLY A 59 5.80 32.38 -8.30
C GLY A 59 5.29 32.26 -6.87
N SER A 60 6.17 31.97 -5.91
CA SER A 60 5.80 31.96 -4.49
C SER A 60 5.46 33.36 -3.99
N PHE A 61 6.26 34.36 -4.37
CA PHE A 61 6.00 35.76 -4.07
C PHE A 61 4.64 36.24 -4.62
N PHE A 62 4.31 35.84 -5.86
CA PHE A 62 3.01 36.10 -6.49
C PHE A 62 1.83 35.61 -5.65
N LEU A 63 1.97 34.48 -4.94
CA LEU A 63 0.89 33.86 -4.17
C LEU A 63 0.75 34.38 -2.73
N THR A 64 1.72 35.18 -2.24
CA THR A 64 1.69 35.69 -0.86
C THR A 64 0.48 36.57 -0.57
N CYS A 65 0.11 37.46 -1.50
CA CYS A 65 -1.14 38.20 -1.45
C CYS A 65 -1.62 38.66 -2.83
N ARG A 66 -2.93 38.87 -2.94
CA ARG A 66 -3.59 39.27 -4.19
C ARG A 66 -3.04 40.57 -4.78
N GLN A 67 -2.67 41.55 -3.93
CA GLN A 67 -2.15 42.83 -4.38
C GLN A 67 -0.76 42.69 -5.00
N ILE A 68 0.14 41.93 -4.36
CA ILE A 68 1.45 41.59 -4.95
C ILE A 68 1.24 40.90 -6.29
N GLY A 69 0.36 39.90 -6.36
CA GLY A 69 0.06 39.20 -7.61
C GLY A 69 -0.46 40.12 -8.72
N TRP A 70 -1.27 41.14 -8.39
CA TRP A 70 -1.70 42.16 -9.35
C TRP A 70 -0.57 43.07 -9.83
N VAL A 71 0.30 43.50 -8.91
CA VAL A 71 1.41 44.42 -9.22
C VAL A 71 2.46 43.74 -10.09
N ILE A 72 2.85 42.52 -9.74
CA ILE A 72 3.94 41.83 -10.45
C ILE A 72 3.47 41.10 -11.70
N GLY A 73 2.17 40.78 -11.83
CA GLY A 73 1.61 40.10 -13.00
C GLY A 73 1.80 38.58 -13.01
N THR A 74 1.26 37.91 -14.03
CA THR A 74 1.23 36.43 -14.13
C THR A 74 2.39 35.82 -14.92
N GLN A 75 3.28 36.63 -15.47
CA GLN A 75 4.37 36.15 -16.35
C GLN A 75 5.29 35.14 -15.68
N TYR A 76 5.49 35.24 -14.36
CA TYR A 76 6.28 34.28 -13.59
C TYR A 76 5.59 32.92 -13.50
N ILE A 77 4.26 32.91 -13.34
CA ILE A 77 3.47 31.68 -13.38
C ILE A 77 3.51 31.08 -14.78
N ASP A 78 3.46 31.89 -15.84
CA ASP A 78 3.58 31.40 -17.21
C ASP A 78 4.97 30.82 -17.50
N GLY A 79 6.03 31.40 -16.94
CA GLY A 79 7.38 30.84 -16.96
C GLY A 79 7.45 29.45 -16.33
N LEU A 80 6.83 29.27 -15.16
CA LEU A 80 6.77 27.96 -14.49
C LEU A 80 6.12 26.90 -15.40
N LYS A 81 5.08 27.23 -16.17
CA LYS A 81 4.42 26.28 -17.08
C LYS A 81 5.36 25.69 -18.15
N THR A 82 6.45 26.38 -18.47
CA THR A 82 7.40 25.96 -19.51
C THR A 82 8.50 25.05 -18.98
N SER A 83 8.92 25.22 -17.72
CA SER A 83 9.93 24.37 -17.06
C SER A 83 9.28 23.32 -16.17
N LYS A 84 9.54 22.05 -16.46
CA LYS A 84 9.03 20.92 -15.68
C LYS A 84 9.65 20.88 -14.28
N ASP A 85 10.94 21.21 -14.19
CA ASP A 85 11.70 21.14 -12.94
C ASP A 85 11.30 22.30 -12.01
N ASP A 86 11.24 23.53 -12.54
CA ASP A 86 10.75 24.69 -11.79
C ASP A 86 9.30 24.48 -11.34
N THR A 87 8.44 23.88 -12.18
CA THR A 87 7.07 23.53 -11.78
C THR A 87 7.08 22.60 -10.57
N MET A 88 7.92 21.56 -10.58
CA MET A 88 7.99 20.60 -9.48
C MET A 88 8.52 21.24 -8.21
N GLU A 89 9.59 22.03 -8.31
CA GLU A 89 10.17 22.77 -7.18
C GLU A 89 9.12 23.73 -6.57
N PHE A 90 8.41 24.46 -7.42
CA PHE A 90 7.34 25.35 -6.98
C PHE A 90 6.18 24.60 -6.29
N LEU A 91 5.74 23.47 -6.84
CA LEU A 91 4.68 22.67 -6.23
C LEU A 91 5.11 22.12 -4.87
N ASN A 92 6.37 21.72 -4.71
CA ASN A 92 6.93 21.25 -3.43
C ASN A 92 6.91 22.35 -2.37
N LEU A 93 7.28 23.60 -2.73
CA LEU A 93 7.16 24.75 -1.83
C LEU A 93 5.70 24.97 -1.40
N LEU A 94 4.75 24.85 -2.34
CA LEU A 94 3.34 25.00 -2.01
C LEU A 94 2.80 23.88 -1.13
N GLU A 95 3.24 22.65 -1.33
CA GLU A 95 2.81 21.52 -0.51
C GLU A 95 3.18 21.70 0.97
N HIS A 96 4.35 22.28 1.26
CA HIS A 96 4.77 22.58 2.63
C HIS A 96 3.73 23.43 3.38
N ASP A 97 3.19 24.44 2.70
CA ASP A 97 2.21 25.36 3.28
C ASP A 97 0.76 24.84 3.18
N LEU A 98 0.51 23.81 2.36
CA LEU A 98 -0.80 23.23 2.10
C LEU A 98 -0.94 21.86 2.77
N GLN A 99 -1.38 21.87 4.02
CA GLN A 99 -1.51 20.66 4.85
C GLN A 99 -2.40 19.56 4.24
N ASP A 100 -3.50 19.92 3.56
CA ASP A 100 -4.46 18.99 2.96
C ASP A 100 -4.13 18.61 1.49
N GLN A 101 -2.90 18.86 1.02
CA GLN A 101 -2.50 18.56 -0.35
C GLN A 101 -1.16 17.84 -0.40
N ILE A 102 -0.95 17.00 -1.40
CA ILE A 102 0.36 16.39 -1.70
C ILE A 102 0.76 16.67 -3.15
N VAL A 103 2.05 16.82 -3.42
CA VAL A 103 2.57 16.82 -4.78
C VAL A 103 2.58 15.40 -5.32
N CYS A 104 2.11 15.24 -6.54
CA CYS A 104 2.34 14.03 -7.31
C CYS A 104 3.32 14.32 -8.43
N THR A 105 4.51 13.74 -8.33
CA THR A 105 5.58 13.81 -9.33
C THR A 105 5.16 13.30 -10.70
N VAL A 106 4.28 12.29 -10.75
CA VAL A 106 3.76 11.74 -12.01
C VAL A 106 2.74 12.67 -12.67
N CYS A 107 1.78 13.20 -11.90
CA CYS A 107 0.75 14.09 -12.43
C CYS A 107 1.20 15.56 -12.56
N ARG A 108 2.30 15.93 -11.91
CA ARG A 108 2.81 17.32 -11.77
C ARG A 108 1.76 18.30 -11.28
N LYS A 109 1.07 17.92 -10.22
CA LYS A 109 0.02 18.73 -9.60
C LYS A 109 -0.13 18.42 -8.13
N LEU A 110 -0.83 19.29 -7.43
CA LEU A 110 -1.26 19.08 -6.06
C LEU A 110 -2.57 18.26 -6.04
N HIS A 111 -2.58 17.18 -5.27
CA HIS A 111 -3.74 16.34 -5.02
C HIS A 111 -4.25 16.58 -3.61
N ARG A 112 -5.55 16.79 -3.46
CA ARG A 112 -6.18 16.94 -2.16
C ARG A 112 -6.30 15.61 -1.44
N ILE A 113 -5.92 15.58 -0.17
CA ILE A 113 -6.05 14.41 0.70
C ILE A 113 -7.53 14.05 0.90
N GLN A 114 -8.44 15.04 0.97
CA GLN A 114 -9.89 14.81 1.00
C GLN A 114 -10.40 13.94 -0.17
N ASN A 115 -9.76 14.05 -1.34
CA ASN A 115 -10.12 13.33 -2.56
C ASN A 115 -9.43 11.97 -2.70
N ALA A 116 -8.87 11.41 -1.62
CA ALA A 116 -8.09 10.17 -1.64
C ALA A 116 -8.81 8.98 -2.31
N GLU A 117 -10.13 8.87 -2.18
CA GLU A 117 -10.92 7.80 -2.81
C GLU A 117 -10.76 7.73 -4.34
N ARG A 118 -10.48 8.86 -5.01
CA ARG A 118 -10.20 8.88 -6.46
C ARG A 118 -8.88 8.22 -6.82
N TYR A 119 -8.03 7.90 -5.86
CA TYR A 119 -6.75 7.24 -6.07
C TYR A 119 -6.76 5.80 -5.55
N ALA A 120 -7.90 5.32 -5.05
CA ALA A 120 -8.01 3.94 -4.58
C ALA A 120 -8.25 3.06 -5.80
N LYS A 121 -7.43 2.02 -6.01
CA LYS A 121 -7.54 1.17 -7.21
C LYS A 121 -8.93 0.54 -7.35
N LYS A 122 -9.58 0.23 -6.21
CA LYS A 122 -10.95 -0.30 -6.14
C LYS A 122 -12.04 0.63 -6.66
N SER A 123 -11.75 1.93 -6.78
CA SER A 123 -12.70 2.91 -7.33
C SER A 123 -12.86 2.78 -8.85
N TYR A 124 -12.04 1.95 -9.49
CA TYR A 124 -12.06 1.71 -10.92
C TYR A 124 -12.24 0.21 -11.21
N CYS A 125 -13.29 -0.15 -11.93
CA CYS A 125 -13.49 -1.50 -12.47
C CYS A 125 -12.55 -1.77 -13.66
N TRP A 126 -11.27 -2.03 -13.39
CA TRP A 126 -10.25 -2.25 -14.43
C TRP A 126 -10.62 -3.35 -15.45
N ASN A 127 -11.41 -4.33 -15.05
CA ASN A 127 -11.76 -5.47 -15.90
C ASN A 127 -12.90 -5.20 -16.90
N GLU A 128 -13.63 -4.08 -16.77
CA GLU A 128 -14.84 -3.82 -17.57
C GLU A 128 -14.78 -2.50 -18.37
N TYR A 129 -13.78 -1.65 -18.12
CA TYR A 129 -13.66 -0.42 -18.89
C TYR A 129 -13.03 -0.66 -20.26
N SER A 130 -13.87 -0.50 -21.29
CA SER A 130 -13.38 -0.09 -22.60
C SER A 130 -12.62 1.22 -22.44
N THR A 131 -11.38 1.26 -22.95
CA THR A 131 -10.53 2.46 -22.96
C THR A 131 -11.11 3.61 -23.78
N ASN A 132 -12.24 3.40 -24.46
CA ASN A 132 -12.94 4.42 -25.23
C ASN A 132 -13.89 5.24 -24.34
N PRO A 133 -13.54 6.49 -23.97
CA PRO A 133 -14.37 7.34 -23.12
C PRO A 133 -15.73 7.70 -23.77
N ALA A 134 -15.86 7.57 -25.09
CA ALA A 134 -17.14 7.78 -25.78
C ALA A 134 -18.17 6.67 -25.50
N ILE A 135 -17.71 5.47 -25.12
CA ILE A 135 -18.58 4.31 -24.87
C ILE A 135 -19.04 4.28 -23.41
N SER A 136 -18.22 4.73 -22.47
CA SER A 136 -18.52 4.63 -21.04
C SER A 136 -19.57 5.63 -20.53
N GLY A 137 -19.87 6.71 -21.27
CA GLY A 137 -20.88 7.72 -20.88
C GLY A 137 -20.60 8.44 -19.55
N LEU A 138 -19.45 8.17 -18.92
CA LEU A 138 -19.06 8.68 -17.62
C LEU A 138 -18.55 10.13 -17.73
N PRO A 139 -18.91 11.03 -16.80
CA PRO A 139 -18.41 12.41 -16.79
C PRO A 139 -16.88 12.46 -16.79
N ALA A 140 -16.29 13.52 -17.37
CA ALA A 140 -14.83 13.69 -17.49
C ALA A 140 -14.05 13.60 -16.15
N PHE A 141 -14.74 13.70 -15.01
CA PHE A 141 -14.18 13.45 -13.68
C PHE A 141 -13.83 11.97 -13.40
N ASP A 142 -14.27 11.06 -14.25
CA ASP A 142 -14.01 9.61 -14.17
C ASP A 142 -12.79 9.18 -14.98
N THR A 143 -12.04 10.15 -15.54
CA THR A 143 -10.76 9.82 -16.18
C THR A 143 -9.79 9.32 -15.11
N ILE A 144 -9.33 8.08 -15.26
CA ILE A 144 -8.33 7.46 -14.38
C ILE A 144 -7.11 8.38 -14.28
N PRO A 145 -6.72 8.82 -13.06
CA PRO A 145 -5.57 9.69 -12.85
C PRO A 145 -4.30 9.09 -13.45
N THR A 146 -3.47 9.93 -14.08
CA THR A 146 -2.20 9.50 -14.70
C THR A 146 -1.29 8.73 -13.74
N CYS A 147 -1.25 9.14 -12.46
CA CYS A 147 -0.47 8.45 -11.44
C CYS A 147 -0.96 7.02 -11.15
N LEU A 148 -2.26 6.73 -11.28
CA LEU A 148 -2.75 5.36 -11.11
C LEU A 148 -2.43 4.48 -12.31
N LYS A 149 -2.44 5.04 -13.52
CA LYS A 149 -1.99 4.33 -14.72
C LYS A 149 -0.51 3.99 -14.62
N GLU A 150 0.30 4.93 -14.10
CA GLU A 150 1.72 4.69 -13.84
C GLU A 150 1.93 3.61 -12.78
N ASP A 151 1.16 3.62 -11.68
CA ASP A 151 1.22 2.56 -10.65
C ASP A 151 0.90 1.17 -11.25
N GLU A 152 -0.04 1.10 -12.19
CA GLU A 152 -0.38 -0.14 -12.92
C GLU A 152 0.72 -0.58 -13.88
N LEU A 153 1.27 0.34 -14.69
CA LEU A 153 2.39 0.06 -15.60
C LEU A 153 3.61 -0.46 -14.83
N ARG A 154 3.85 0.05 -13.62
CA ARG A 154 4.91 -0.40 -12.72
C ARG A 154 4.54 -1.62 -11.88
N GLN A 155 3.34 -2.16 -12.05
CA GLN A 155 2.86 -3.36 -11.36
C GLN A 155 2.97 -3.26 -9.83
N VAL A 156 2.68 -2.08 -9.26
CA VAL A 156 2.80 -1.82 -7.82
C VAL A 156 2.01 -2.84 -6.99
N ASP A 157 0.87 -3.31 -7.51
CA ASP A 157 0.01 -4.29 -6.86
C ASP A 157 0.59 -5.70 -6.79
N LEU A 158 1.53 -6.07 -7.67
CA LEU A 158 2.24 -7.34 -7.56
C LEU A 158 3.15 -7.37 -6.33
N TYR A 159 3.76 -6.24 -5.99
CA TYR A 159 4.75 -6.15 -4.90
C TYR A 159 4.16 -5.67 -3.57
N THR A 160 2.91 -5.22 -3.60
CA THR A 160 2.13 -4.83 -2.42
C THR A 160 0.83 -5.61 -2.44
N HIS A 161 -0.30 -4.99 -2.75
CA HIS A 161 -1.56 -5.70 -2.98
C HIS A 161 -2.49 -4.86 -3.86
N LYS A 162 -3.59 -5.45 -4.34
CA LYS A 162 -4.45 -4.86 -5.38
C LYS A 162 -5.04 -3.49 -5.05
N ASN A 163 -5.26 -3.16 -3.78
CA ASN A 163 -5.83 -1.84 -3.42
C ASN A 163 -4.77 -0.77 -3.14
N PHE A 164 -3.51 -1.17 -3.10
CA PHE A 164 -2.42 -0.26 -2.80
C PHE A 164 -2.24 0.76 -3.92
N GLY A 165 -2.04 2.03 -3.56
CA GLY A 165 -1.74 3.12 -4.51
C GLY A 165 -0.72 4.09 -3.93
N VAL A 166 0.30 4.42 -4.72
CA VAL A 166 1.45 5.24 -4.27
C VAL A 166 1.01 6.66 -3.92
N THR A 167 -0.01 7.18 -4.61
CA THR A 167 -0.52 8.52 -4.30
C THR A 167 -1.25 8.55 -2.95
N ILE A 168 -2.05 7.53 -2.61
CA ILE A 168 -2.72 7.48 -1.29
C ILE A 168 -1.71 7.24 -0.18
N SER A 169 -0.68 6.41 -0.41
CA SER A 169 0.35 6.17 0.61
C SER A 169 1.03 7.46 1.04
N LYS A 170 1.37 8.34 0.08
CA LYS A 170 1.88 9.68 0.37
C LYS A 170 0.90 10.54 1.16
N MET A 171 -0.39 10.52 0.80
CA MET A 171 -1.43 11.22 1.57
C MET A 171 -1.47 10.72 3.02
N ALA A 172 -1.42 9.40 3.23
CA ALA A 172 -1.45 8.78 4.57
C ALA A 172 -0.21 9.15 5.39
N MET A 173 0.99 9.05 4.80
CA MET A 173 2.24 9.39 5.46
C MET A 173 2.29 10.87 5.84
N LYS A 174 1.91 11.78 4.93
CA LYS A 174 1.85 13.22 5.22
C LYS A 174 0.86 13.53 6.35
N ASN A 175 -0.37 13.01 6.24
CA ASN A 175 -1.41 13.27 7.24
C ASN A 175 -1.00 12.75 8.62
N TYR A 176 -0.38 11.56 8.68
CA TYR A 176 0.13 11.00 9.93
C TYR A 176 1.26 11.83 10.54
N ARG A 177 2.19 12.35 9.73
CA ARG A 177 3.28 13.22 10.24
C ARG A 177 2.76 14.52 10.84
N LEU A 178 1.69 15.08 10.27
CA LEU A 178 1.11 16.35 10.71
C LEU A 178 0.13 16.19 11.88
N PHE A 179 -0.68 15.13 11.86
CA PHE A 179 -1.85 14.99 12.75
C PHE A 179 -1.85 13.68 13.55
N GLY A 180 -0.82 12.84 13.41
CA GLY A 180 -0.73 11.54 14.08
C GLY A 180 -1.77 10.55 13.57
N ASN A 181 -2.21 9.65 14.45
CA ASN A 181 -3.15 8.58 14.11
C ASN A 181 -4.63 9.02 14.16
N ASP A 182 -4.96 10.12 13.49
CA ASP A 182 -6.31 10.69 13.49
C ASP A 182 -7.31 9.94 12.59
N ALA A 183 -8.58 10.37 12.60
CA ALA A 183 -9.64 9.75 11.82
C ALA A 183 -9.37 9.79 10.30
N GLN A 184 -8.75 10.86 9.80
CA GLN A 184 -8.41 11.00 8.39
C GLN A 184 -7.27 10.04 8.01
N THR A 185 -6.23 9.89 8.84
CA THR A 185 -5.18 8.88 8.63
C THR A 185 -5.77 7.47 8.61
N GLN A 186 -6.64 7.14 9.57
CA GLN A 186 -7.32 5.85 9.63
C GLN A 186 -8.21 5.59 8.41
N ARG A 187 -8.88 6.62 7.88
CA ARG A 187 -9.59 6.54 6.59
C ARG A 187 -8.63 6.22 5.44
N LEU A 188 -7.50 6.91 5.34
CA LEU A 188 -6.51 6.69 4.28
C LEU A 188 -5.91 5.28 4.34
N LEU A 189 -5.59 4.78 5.53
CA LEU A 189 -5.10 3.41 5.73
C LEU A 189 -6.13 2.34 5.35
N ARG A 190 -7.42 2.57 5.63
CA ARG A 190 -8.51 1.69 5.17
C ARG A 190 -8.67 1.70 3.65
N LEU A 191 -8.44 2.83 2.98
CA LEU A 191 -8.45 2.91 1.52
C LEU A 191 -7.27 2.17 0.91
N LEU A 192 -6.09 2.26 1.54
CA LEU A 192 -4.91 1.52 1.13
C LEU A 192 -5.03 0.02 1.37
N SER A 193 -5.76 -0.41 2.40
CA SER A 193 -5.92 -1.82 2.78
C SER A 193 -6.95 -2.58 1.94
N ALA A 194 -6.86 -3.91 1.98
CA ALA A 194 -7.77 -4.86 1.34
C ALA A 194 -8.01 -6.05 2.30
N PRO A 195 -8.76 -5.85 3.40
CA PRO A 195 -8.95 -6.90 4.41
C PRO A 195 -9.80 -8.08 3.89
N GLU A 196 -10.62 -7.83 2.88
CA GLU A 196 -11.44 -8.82 2.20
C GLU A 196 -10.64 -9.53 1.10
N ASN A 197 -11.01 -10.78 0.81
CA ASN A 197 -10.37 -11.56 -0.24
C ASN A 197 -10.62 -10.90 -1.61
N TYR A 198 -9.59 -10.27 -2.17
CA TYR A 198 -9.72 -9.49 -3.40
C TYR A 198 -9.37 -10.27 -4.68
N SER A 199 -8.95 -11.53 -4.56
CA SER A 199 -8.74 -12.39 -5.73
C SER A 199 -9.45 -13.73 -5.56
N VAL A 200 -10.42 -13.98 -6.43
CA VAL A 200 -10.63 -15.34 -6.94
C VAL A 200 -9.91 -15.36 -8.27
N ASP A 201 -8.58 -15.47 -8.24
CA ASP A 201 -7.86 -15.71 -9.49
C ASP A 201 -8.34 -17.09 -9.97
N LYS A 202 -9.22 -17.11 -10.98
CA LYS A 202 -9.76 -18.33 -11.57
C LYS A 202 -8.70 -18.97 -12.48
N PHE A 203 -7.48 -19.16 -11.97
CA PHE A 203 -6.42 -19.84 -12.71
C PHE A 203 -6.84 -21.29 -13.03
N SER A 204 -7.50 -21.96 -12.08
CA SER A 204 -8.02 -23.30 -12.28
C SER A 204 -9.13 -23.67 -11.31
N LYS A 205 -9.81 -24.80 -11.55
CA LYS A 205 -10.84 -25.33 -10.64
C LYS A 205 -10.25 -25.95 -9.37
N SER A 206 -8.98 -26.33 -9.37
CA SER A 206 -8.36 -27.04 -8.24
C SER A 206 -7.51 -26.16 -7.33
N LEU A 207 -7.15 -24.95 -7.78
CA LEU A 207 -6.41 -23.96 -7.00
C LEU A 207 -7.38 -22.93 -6.42
N THR A 208 -7.44 -22.83 -5.09
CA THR A 208 -8.10 -21.71 -4.41
C THR A 208 -7.05 -20.72 -3.91
N THR A 209 -7.29 -19.44 -4.19
CA THR A 209 -6.43 -18.34 -3.76
C THR A 209 -7.18 -17.44 -2.79
N GLU A 210 -6.56 -17.13 -1.67
CA GLU A 210 -7.00 -16.07 -0.77
C GLU A 210 -5.90 -15.03 -0.69
N LYS A 211 -6.23 -13.77 -1.00
CA LYS A 211 -5.30 -12.66 -0.89
C LYS A 211 -5.89 -11.54 -0.04
N LYS A 212 -5.12 -11.06 0.93
CA LYS A 212 -5.48 -9.94 1.81
C LYS A 212 -4.34 -8.94 1.88
N GLY A 213 -4.67 -7.67 2.08
CA GLY A 213 -3.72 -6.58 2.20
C GLY A 213 -4.05 -5.70 3.39
N GLU A 214 -3.03 -5.28 4.13
CA GLU A 214 -3.19 -4.36 5.26
C GLU A 214 -2.07 -3.32 5.25
N CYS A 215 -2.41 -2.09 5.63
CA CYS A 215 -1.48 -0.98 5.77
C CYS A 215 -1.55 -0.39 7.18
N ARG A 216 -0.40 -0.12 7.80
CA ARG A 216 -0.27 0.48 9.14
C ARG A 216 0.77 1.60 9.13
N MET A 217 0.57 2.61 9.96
CA MET A 217 1.60 3.61 10.25
C MET A 217 2.30 3.28 11.57
N LYS A 218 3.63 3.35 11.60
CA LYS A 218 4.42 3.30 12.83
C LYS A 218 5.64 4.20 12.66
N ASN A 219 5.90 5.07 13.64
CA ASN A 219 7.06 5.98 13.65
C ASN A 219 7.22 6.79 12.35
N GLY A 220 6.11 7.25 11.76
CA GLY A 220 6.14 8.07 10.53
C GLY A 220 6.42 7.31 9.23
N SER A 221 6.59 5.98 9.31
CA SER A 221 6.74 5.08 8.17
C SER A 221 5.46 4.29 7.93
N LEU A 222 5.21 3.96 6.66
CA LEU A 222 4.10 3.11 6.24
C LEU A 222 4.59 1.66 6.13
N PHE A 223 3.87 0.76 6.78
CA PHE A 223 4.10 -0.68 6.71
C PHE A 223 2.95 -1.33 5.96
N THR A 224 3.26 -2.22 5.02
CA THR A 224 2.26 -3.00 4.30
C THR A 224 2.46 -4.47 4.58
N ARG A 225 1.36 -5.20 4.72
CA ARG A 225 1.32 -6.65 4.83
C ARG A 225 0.43 -7.20 3.72
N LYS A 226 1.00 -8.07 2.89
CA LYS A 226 0.30 -8.84 1.86
C LYS A 226 0.27 -10.30 2.28
N PHE A 227 -0.92 -10.81 2.52
CA PHE A 227 -1.16 -12.22 2.81
C PHE A 227 -1.65 -12.91 1.53
N MET A 228 -1.04 -14.05 1.21
CA MET A 228 -1.43 -14.90 0.08
C MET A 228 -1.50 -16.34 0.57
N ASN A 229 -2.64 -16.99 0.40
CA ASN A 229 -2.83 -18.40 0.73
C ASN A 229 -3.32 -19.14 -0.52
N TYR A 230 -2.55 -20.13 -0.93
CA TYR A 230 -2.80 -20.97 -2.08
C TYR A 230 -3.12 -22.37 -1.57
N ASN A 231 -4.29 -22.92 -1.91
CA ASN A 231 -4.64 -24.30 -1.57
C ASN A 231 -4.94 -25.08 -2.84
N TRP A 232 -4.36 -26.27 -2.96
CA TRP A 232 -4.60 -27.16 -4.10
C TRP A 232 -4.58 -28.63 -3.67
N LYS A 233 -5.09 -29.51 -4.52
CA LYS A 233 -5.03 -30.96 -4.31
C LYS A 233 -3.64 -31.47 -4.68
N CYS A 234 -3.06 -32.38 -3.90
CA CYS A 234 -1.71 -32.90 -4.16
C CYS A 234 -1.57 -33.60 -5.53
N GLN A 235 -2.67 -34.13 -6.07
CA GLN A 235 -2.73 -34.75 -7.39
C GLN A 235 -2.79 -33.74 -8.55
N SER A 236 -3.03 -32.45 -8.28
CA SER A 236 -3.05 -31.45 -9.34
C SER A 236 -1.65 -30.88 -9.59
N PHE A 237 -1.29 -30.78 -10.86
CA PHE A 237 -0.07 -30.09 -11.30
C PHE A 237 -0.22 -28.55 -11.28
N GLU A 238 -1.36 -28.05 -10.80
CA GLU A 238 -1.80 -26.65 -10.90
C GLU A 238 -1.30 -25.78 -9.73
N ALA A 239 -0.18 -26.14 -9.12
CA ALA A 239 0.46 -25.24 -8.17
C ALA A 239 0.97 -24.00 -8.94
N PRO A 240 0.91 -22.79 -8.34
CA PRO A 240 1.48 -21.61 -8.95
C PRO A 240 2.96 -21.84 -9.26
N SER A 241 3.33 -21.80 -10.54
CA SER A 241 4.72 -21.95 -10.97
C SER A 241 5.58 -20.76 -10.54
N TYR A 242 4.94 -19.60 -10.33
CA TYR A 242 5.63 -18.35 -10.09
C TYR A 242 4.81 -17.42 -9.20
N ILE A 243 5.42 -16.92 -8.13
CA ILE A 243 4.80 -15.99 -7.19
C ILE A 243 5.74 -14.81 -6.95
N HIS A 244 5.28 -13.62 -7.33
CA HIS A 244 6.01 -12.38 -7.07
C HIS A 244 5.93 -11.97 -5.60
N ILE A 245 7.10 -11.80 -4.98
CA ILE A 245 7.24 -11.28 -3.60
C ILE A 245 7.57 -9.78 -3.66
N CYS A 246 8.64 -9.44 -4.38
CA CYS A 246 9.02 -8.07 -4.72
C CYS A 246 9.66 -8.03 -6.12
N SER A 247 10.13 -6.86 -6.56
CA SER A 247 10.83 -6.69 -7.83
C SER A 247 12.11 -7.52 -7.93
N HIS A 248 12.71 -7.84 -6.77
CA HIS A 248 13.98 -8.54 -6.68
C HIS A 248 13.81 -10.02 -6.34
N LEU A 249 12.70 -10.44 -5.71
CA LEU A 249 12.52 -11.78 -5.15
C LEU A 249 11.22 -12.40 -5.66
N ASN A 250 11.33 -13.62 -6.18
CA ASN A 250 10.20 -14.44 -6.58
C ASN A 250 10.31 -15.83 -5.95
N LEU A 251 9.16 -16.49 -5.78
CA LEU A 251 9.10 -17.90 -5.43
C LEU A 251 8.72 -18.67 -6.70
N GLU A 252 9.61 -19.53 -7.17
CA GLU A 252 9.42 -20.37 -8.34
C GLU A 252 9.22 -21.82 -7.89
N LYS A 253 8.38 -22.57 -8.60
CA LYS A 253 8.25 -24.01 -8.39
C LYS A 253 9.13 -24.72 -9.40
N ASP A 254 10.10 -25.49 -8.90
CA ASP A 254 11.01 -26.33 -9.68
C ASP A 254 10.67 -27.80 -9.39
N ASP A 255 10.11 -28.49 -10.37
CA ASP A 255 9.53 -29.84 -10.25
C ASP A 255 8.51 -29.98 -9.10
N SER A 256 8.94 -30.52 -7.95
CA SER A 256 8.14 -30.75 -6.75
C SER A 256 8.48 -29.81 -5.59
N GLU A 257 9.52 -28.97 -5.72
CA GLU A 257 10.02 -28.10 -4.66
C GLU A 257 9.77 -26.63 -4.98
N PHE A 258 9.40 -25.84 -3.98
CA PHE A 258 9.40 -24.38 -4.11
C PHE A 258 10.80 -23.86 -3.83
N ARG A 259 11.40 -23.20 -4.83
CA ARG A 259 12.70 -22.56 -4.74
C ARG A 259 12.53 -21.05 -4.83
N THR A 260 13.22 -20.34 -3.95
CA THR A 260 13.27 -18.88 -4.01
C THR A 260 14.28 -18.47 -5.06
N ARG A 261 13.86 -17.68 -6.05
CA ARG A 261 14.74 -17.16 -7.09
C ARG A 261 14.79 -15.64 -7.00
N LEU A 262 15.99 -15.11 -6.87
CA LEU A 262 16.24 -13.68 -7.00
C LEU A 262 16.21 -13.33 -8.50
N TYR A 263 15.36 -12.39 -8.88
CA TYR A 263 15.34 -11.79 -10.22
C TYR A 263 15.87 -10.37 -10.08
N CYS A 264 17.15 -10.23 -9.71
CA CYS A 264 17.85 -8.99 -10.00
C CYS A 264 18.37 -9.11 -11.43
N ALA A 265 18.02 -8.15 -12.29
CA ALA A 265 18.57 -8.05 -13.64
C ALA A 265 20.09 -7.79 -13.65
N TYR A 266 20.73 -7.63 -12.48
CA TYR A 266 22.03 -7.00 -12.34
C TYR A 266 23.02 -7.65 -11.34
N SER A 267 22.76 -8.81 -10.72
CA SER A 267 23.72 -9.40 -9.75
C SER A 267 23.89 -10.92 -9.82
N ARG A 268 25.09 -11.38 -9.38
CA ARG A 268 25.51 -12.78 -9.40
C ARG A 268 24.71 -13.58 -8.36
N PRO A 269 24.41 -14.87 -8.61
CA PRO A 269 23.71 -15.75 -7.66
C PRO A 269 24.38 -15.87 -6.27
N GLU A 270 25.64 -15.46 -6.14
CA GLU A 270 26.47 -15.58 -4.94
C GLU A 270 26.10 -14.56 -3.83
N ASP A 271 25.44 -13.44 -4.17
CA ASP A 271 25.13 -12.35 -3.21
C ASP A 271 23.88 -12.59 -2.34
N ILE A 272 23.32 -13.80 -2.40
CA ILE A 272 22.01 -14.15 -1.83
C ILE A 272 22.10 -14.43 -0.32
N TRP A 273 23.28 -14.72 0.24
CA TRP A 273 23.38 -15.39 1.54
C TRP A 273 24.14 -14.64 2.61
N SER A 274 23.40 -14.01 3.53
CA SER A 274 23.86 -13.87 4.93
C SER A 274 22.71 -13.80 5.95
N ALA A 275 21.47 -14.22 5.62
CA ALA A 275 20.39 -14.27 6.60
C ALA A 275 19.74 -15.67 6.64
N LEU A 276 20.40 -16.58 7.38
CA LEU A 276 19.83 -17.77 8.03
C LEU A 276 18.85 -18.62 7.19
N GLN A 277 19.38 -19.44 6.29
CA GLN A 277 18.92 -20.82 6.25
C GLN A 277 19.57 -21.52 7.45
N GLU A 278 18.88 -21.59 8.59
CA GLU A 278 18.89 -22.92 9.18
C GLU A 278 18.12 -23.79 8.19
N PRO A 279 18.68 -24.91 7.71
CA PRO A 279 17.91 -25.86 6.91
C PRO A 279 16.62 -26.09 7.67
N CYS A 280 15.48 -25.94 6.97
CA CYS A 280 14.15 -26.17 7.56
C CYS A 280 14.26 -27.36 8.49
N GLN A 281 14.21 -27.14 9.81
CA GLN A 281 14.36 -28.25 10.74
C GLN A 281 13.21 -29.20 10.40
N GLU A 282 13.55 -30.40 9.92
CA GLU A 282 12.64 -31.51 9.96
C GLU A 282 12.36 -31.73 11.45
N ASN A 283 11.29 -31.13 11.94
CA ASN A 283 10.73 -31.52 13.22
C ASN A 283 10.22 -32.95 13.04
N THR A 284 11.13 -33.92 13.12
CA THR A 284 10.85 -35.33 13.36
C THR A 284 10.40 -35.48 14.81
N GLY A 285 9.33 -34.77 15.19
CA GLY A 285 8.57 -35.10 16.38
C GLY A 285 7.86 -36.42 16.07
N THR A 286 8.36 -37.51 16.63
CA THR A 286 7.84 -38.88 16.52
C THR A 286 6.49 -39.08 17.22
N ASP A 287 5.71 -38.02 17.39
CA ASP A 287 4.40 -38.13 18.01
C ASP A 287 3.41 -38.67 16.96
N GLU A 288 3.18 -39.99 17.01
CA GLU A 288 2.40 -40.77 16.03
C GLU A 288 0.96 -40.25 15.82
N SER A 289 0.49 -39.34 16.68
CA SER A 289 -0.84 -38.75 16.60
C SER A 289 -0.93 -37.50 15.71
N ASN A 290 0.19 -36.84 15.36
CA ASN A 290 0.16 -35.57 14.62
C ASN A 290 0.39 -35.77 13.12
N THR A 291 -0.71 -35.82 12.36
CA THR A 291 -0.78 -36.16 10.93
C THR A 291 -0.35 -35.05 9.96
N SER A 292 0.20 -33.92 10.44
CA SER A 292 0.77 -32.88 9.58
C SER A 292 2.28 -33.08 9.45
N ARG A 293 2.72 -33.84 8.44
CA ARG A 293 4.11 -34.33 8.42
C ARG A 293 5.18 -33.33 7.99
N HIS A 294 4.88 -32.21 7.33
CA HIS A 294 5.92 -31.26 6.94
C HIS A 294 5.37 -29.83 6.96
N VAL A 295 5.84 -29.02 7.90
CA VAL A 295 5.66 -27.57 7.90
C VAL A 295 7.03 -26.95 7.64
N HIS A 296 7.31 -26.60 6.39
CA HIS A 296 8.48 -25.79 6.07
C HIS A 296 8.10 -24.33 6.28
N SER A 297 8.53 -23.74 7.40
CA SER A 297 8.39 -22.31 7.65
C SER A 297 9.75 -21.61 7.52
N GLY A 298 9.88 -20.70 6.57
CA GLY A 298 11.09 -19.90 6.36
C GLY A 298 10.76 -18.41 6.36
N LEU A 299 11.68 -17.60 6.89
CA LEU A 299 11.62 -16.15 6.74
C LEU A 299 12.72 -15.71 5.79
N LEU A 300 12.29 -15.12 4.68
CA LEU A 300 13.14 -14.60 3.62
C LEU A 300 13.21 -13.09 3.75
N GLN A 301 14.35 -12.51 3.43
CA GLN A 301 14.53 -11.06 3.44
C GLN A 301 15.20 -10.64 2.14
N CYS A 302 14.66 -9.61 1.49
CA CYS A 302 15.30 -8.99 0.35
C CYS A 302 16.31 -7.93 0.83
N ARG A 303 17.51 -7.95 0.25
CA ARG A 303 18.61 -7.00 0.56
C ARG A 303 18.45 -5.63 -0.12
N TYR A 304 17.69 -5.60 -1.20
CA TYR A 304 17.56 -4.44 -2.10
C TYR A 304 16.28 -3.63 -1.86
N CYS A 305 15.24 -4.27 -1.33
CA CYS A 305 14.03 -3.58 -0.90
C CYS A 305 13.65 -4.08 0.48
N LEU A 306 13.30 -3.19 1.41
CA LEU A 306 12.88 -3.43 2.80
C LEU A 306 11.67 -4.38 2.91
N THR A 307 11.83 -5.62 2.47
CA THR A 307 10.81 -6.64 2.25
C THR A 307 11.21 -7.89 3.00
N VAL A 308 10.32 -8.34 3.86
CA VAL A 308 10.43 -9.59 4.62
C VAL A 308 9.27 -10.49 4.20
N CYS A 309 9.55 -11.75 3.93
CA CYS A 309 8.55 -12.70 3.46
C CYS A 309 8.59 -13.96 4.32
N LYS A 310 7.50 -14.29 4.98
CA LYS A 310 7.31 -15.58 5.66
C LYS A 310 6.62 -16.54 4.69
N VAL A 311 7.21 -17.71 4.48
CA VAL A 311 6.64 -18.78 3.64
C VAL A 311 6.37 -19.99 4.53
N GLU A 312 5.15 -20.50 4.49
CA GLU A 312 4.72 -21.72 5.17
C GLU A 312 4.10 -22.68 4.16
N LEU A 313 4.70 -23.86 3.99
CA LEU A 313 4.11 -24.96 3.21
C LEU A 313 3.54 -26.00 4.16
N LYS A 314 2.24 -26.30 4.05
CA LYS A 314 1.53 -27.30 4.84
C LYS A 314 0.99 -28.39 3.93
N HIS A 315 1.28 -29.64 4.26
CA HIS A 315 0.77 -30.80 3.55
C HIS A 315 -0.16 -31.61 4.46
N HIS A 316 -1.44 -31.71 4.09
CA HIS A 316 -2.45 -32.43 4.87
C HIS A 316 -2.63 -33.86 4.33
N ASN A 317 -2.03 -34.84 5.01
CA ASN A 317 -2.04 -36.25 4.59
C ASN A 317 -2.99 -37.15 5.43
N ARG A 318 -4.10 -36.60 5.95
CA ARG A 318 -5.02 -37.37 6.81
C ARG A 318 -5.86 -38.41 6.05
N HIS A 319 -5.85 -38.40 4.72
CA HIS A 319 -6.74 -39.21 3.89
C HIS A 319 -5.98 -39.86 2.73
N ALA A 320 -6.63 -40.82 2.06
CA ALA A 320 -6.13 -41.38 0.80
C ALA A 320 -5.72 -40.26 -0.17
N ILE A 321 -4.74 -40.55 -1.05
CA ILE A 321 -4.08 -39.59 -1.96
C ILE A 321 -5.10 -38.70 -2.71
N SER A 322 -6.30 -39.21 -3.01
CA SER A 322 -7.40 -38.48 -3.66
C SER A 322 -7.95 -37.27 -2.88
N HIS A 323 -7.69 -37.16 -1.58
CA HIS A 323 -8.15 -36.09 -0.69
C HIS A 323 -6.99 -35.32 -0.04
N CYS A 324 -5.76 -35.58 -0.48
CA CYS A 324 -4.59 -34.84 -0.03
C CYS A 324 -4.65 -33.40 -0.53
N ASN A 325 -4.50 -32.44 0.39
CA ASN A 325 -4.43 -31.01 0.08
C ASN A 325 -3.09 -30.44 0.52
N THR A 326 -2.54 -29.57 -0.31
CA THR A 326 -1.36 -28.77 0.01
C THR A 326 -1.78 -27.30 0.12
N ALA A 327 -1.26 -26.60 1.12
CA ALA A 327 -1.47 -25.20 1.35
C ALA A 327 -0.12 -24.46 1.40
N LEU A 328 0.04 -23.41 0.61
CA LEU A 328 1.17 -22.50 0.65
C LEU A 328 0.69 -21.14 1.13
N THR A 329 1.13 -20.76 2.32
CA THR A 329 0.87 -19.43 2.89
C THR A 329 2.12 -18.58 2.76
N ILE A 330 1.96 -17.38 2.22
CA ILE A 330 3.01 -16.39 2.04
C ILE A 330 2.55 -15.09 2.66
N VAL A 331 3.36 -14.53 3.56
CA VAL A 331 3.12 -13.24 4.19
C VAL A 331 4.28 -12.31 3.87
N VAL A 332 4.02 -11.30 3.05
CA VAL A 332 5.01 -10.31 2.65
C VAL A 332 4.79 -9.04 3.45
N TYR A 333 5.81 -8.60 4.16
CA TYR A 333 5.87 -7.34 4.87
C TYR A 333 6.79 -6.40 4.14
N LYS A 334 6.41 -5.12 4.03
CA LYS A 334 7.22 -4.09 3.41
C LYS A 334 7.11 -2.78 4.17
N GLN A 335 8.21 -2.05 4.28
CA GLN A 335 8.27 -0.72 4.90
C GLN A 335 8.58 0.33 3.84
N PHE A 336 7.96 1.51 4.00
CA PHE A 336 8.18 2.69 3.19
C PHE A 336 8.42 3.88 4.13
N GLU A 337 9.60 4.47 4.07
CA GLU A 337 10.01 5.61 4.89
C GLU A 337 9.81 6.93 4.14
N SER A 338 9.97 6.91 2.81
CA SER A 338 9.96 8.12 1.98
C SER A 338 9.24 7.97 0.62
N GLU A 339 9.17 9.08 -0.13
CA GLU A 339 8.74 9.05 -1.53
C GLU A 339 9.79 8.37 -2.41
N GLU A 340 11.06 8.66 -2.13
CA GLU A 340 12.22 8.18 -2.87
C GLU A 340 12.35 6.65 -2.78
N ASP A 341 11.98 6.07 -1.63
CA ASP A 341 11.97 4.62 -1.41
C ASP A 341 11.08 3.88 -2.42
N TRP A 342 10.00 4.50 -2.89
CA TRP A 342 9.15 3.86 -3.89
C TRP A 342 9.87 3.65 -5.22
N ARG A 343 10.81 4.54 -5.55
CA ARG A 343 11.58 4.43 -6.80
C ARG A 343 12.61 3.32 -6.71
N THR A 344 13.25 3.13 -5.56
CA THR A 344 14.20 2.01 -5.34
C THR A 344 13.49 0.66 -5.26
N HIS A 345 12.19 0.66 -4.99
CA HIS A 345 11.36 -0.55 -4.91
C HIS A 345 10.73 -1.00 -6.22
N LEU A 346 10.90 -0.25 -7.31
CA LEU A 346 10.31 -0.55 -8.61
C LEU A 346 11.44 -0.68 -9.62
N PRO A 347 11.50 -1.76 -10.41
CA PRO A 347 12.57 -1.96 -11.36
C PRO A 347 12.51 -0.84 -12.40
N LEU A 348 13.51 0.03 -12.42
CA LEU A 348 13.72 0.94 -13.53
C LEU A 348 14.35 0.10 -14.66
N TYR A 349 13.58 -0.10 -15.72
CA TYR A 349 14.00 -0.96 -16.85
C TYR A 349 15.18 -0.38 -17.65
N ASP A 350 15.58 0.88 -17.41
CA ASP A 350 16.48 1.62 -18.29
C ASP A 350 17.61 2.39 -17.57
N SER A 351 17.82 2.18 -16.27
CA SER A 351 18.97 2.81 -15.61
C SER A 351 20.12 1.81 -15.50
N ASP A 352 21.22 2.11 -16.20
CA ASP A 352 22.55 1.50 -16.02
C ASP A 352 23.15 1.86 -14.64
N ASP A 353 22.30 2.05 -13.62
CA ASP A 353 22.68 2.60 -12.34
C ASP A 353 23.59 1.63 -11.59
N GLU A 354 24.62 2.24 -11.01
CA GLU A 354 25.67 1.66 -10.20
C GLU A 354 25.15 0.70 -9.11
N GLU A 355 25.97 -0.28 -8.76
CA GLU A 355 25.69 -1.31 -7.75
C GLU A 355 25.01 -0.71 -6.50
N SER A 356 23.73 -1.04 -6.31
CA SER A 356 22.97 -0.54 -5.16
C SER A 356 23.52 -1.17 -3.88
N GLU A 357 23.96 -0.34 -2.93
CA GLU A 357 24.47 -0.84 -1.65
C GLU A 357 23.37 -1.61 -0.88
N PRO A 358 23.68 -2.79 -0.30
CA PRO A 358 22.73 -3.54 0.52
C PRO A 358 22.23 -2.73 1.72
N ILE A 359 20.92 -2.82 2.00
CA ILE A 359 20.33 -2.11 3.14
C ILE A 359 20.53 -2.91 4.43
N GLU A 360 21.17 -2.31 5.43
CA GLU A 360 21.30 -2.90 6.78
C GLU A 360 19.94 -2.94 7.48
N PHE A 361 19.59 -4.08 8.11
CA PHE A 361 18.21 -4.34 8.51
C PHE A 361 18.10 -4.99 9.89
N SER A 362 17.15 -4.53 10.70
CA SER A 362 16.73 -5.20 11.94
C SER A 362 15.45 -6.01 11.71
N LYS A 363 15.62 -7.34 11.60
CA LYS A 363 14.55 -8.31 11.33
C LYS A 363 13.31 -8.15 12.22
N GLU A 364 13.54 -7.90 13.51
CA GLU A 364 12.50 -7.79 14.54
C GLU A 364 11.62 -6.54 14.38
N LYS A 365 12.00 -5.58 13.54
CA LYS A 365 11.34 -4.27 13.45
C LYS A 365 10.10 -4.26 12.56
N ILE A 366 10.06 -5.07 11.49
CA ILE A 366 8.97 -5.03 10.51
C ILE A 366 7.80 -5.97 10.87
N SER A 367 8.06 -7.24 11.18
CA SER A 367 6.97 -8.20 11.49
C SER A 367 6.24 -7.83 12.77
N SER A 368 6.96 -7.33 13.77
CA SER A 368 6.41 -6.90 15.07
C SER A 368 5.41 -5.75 14.97
N VAL A 369 5.32 -5.04 13.83
CA VAL A 369 4.26 -4.05 13.58
C VAL A 369 2.87 -4.71 13.48
N PHE A 370 2.83 -6.00 13.14
CA PHE A 370 1.59 -6.74 12.90
C PHE A 370 1.30 -7.83 13.96
N GLU A 371 2.28 -8.21 14.78
CA GLU A 371 2.17 -9.31 15.77
C GLU A 371 1.12 -9.05 16.88
N VAL A 372 0.84 -7.79 17.22
CA VAL A 372 -0.09 -7.45 18.32
C VAL A 372 -1.56 -7.77 18.00
N ASP A 373 -1.94 -7.88 16.71
CA ASP A 373 -3.34 -8.03 16.27
C ASP A 373 -3.60 -9.27 15.41
N ASP A 374 -2.72 -10.27 15.42
CA ASP A 374 -2.86 -11.44 14.54
C ASP A 374 -4.09 -12.33 14.85
N THR A 375 -4.83 -12.02 15.91
CA THR A 375 -6.12 -12.65 16.23
C THR A 375 -7.18 -12.45 15.13
N GLY A 376 -7.07 -11.39 14.31
CA GLY A 376 -7.98 -11.13 13.18
C GLY A 376 -7.53 -11.65 11.81
N PHE A 377 -6.23 -11.93 11.66
CA PHE A 377 -5.57 -12.27 10.38
C PHE A 377 -4.95 -13.66 10.33
N GLY A 378 -4.82 -14.36 11.46
CA GLY A 378 -4.64 -15.80 11.45
C GLY A 378 -5.69 -16.41 10.51
N LEU A 379 -5.33 -17.49 9.79
CA LEU A 379 -6.34 -18.22 9.04
C LEU A 379 -7.50 -18.45 10.02
N ARG A 380 -8.67 -17.85 9.74
CA ARG A 380 -9.92 -18.43 10.19
C ARG A 380 -10.05 -19.72 9.41
N VAL A 381 -9.25 -20.72 9.78
CA VAL A 381 -9.64 -22.10 9.66
C VAL A 381 -10.77 -22.24 10.67
N THR A 382 -11.94 -21.65 10.37
CA THR A 382 -13.17 -22.29 10.78
C THR A 382 -13.22 -23.55 9.93
N SER A 383 -12.38 -24.54 10.22
CA SER A 383 -12.76 -25.89 9.87
C SER A 383 -14.08 -26.02 10.62
N TRP A 384 -15.14 -26.32 9.87
CA TRP A 384 -16.43 -26.61 10.47
C TRP A 384 -16.28 -27.63 11.60
N ILE A 385 -15.23 -28.44 11.59
CA ILE A 385 -14.78 -29.33 12.65
C ILE A 385 -14.36 -28.59 13.93
N GLU A 386 -13.55 -27.54 13.90
CA GLU A 386 -13.19 -26.80 15.14
C GLU A 386 -14.38 -26.01 15.70
N PHE A 387 -15.19 -25.42 14.82
CA PHE A 387 -16.46 -24.82 15.25
C PHE A 387 -17.41 -25.86 15.82
N TYR A 388 -17.55 -27.02 15.16
CA TYR A 388 -18.39 -28.13 15.60
C TYR A 388 -17.86 -28.77 16.88
N LEU A 389 -16.55 -28.92 17.07
CA LEU A 389 -15.94 -29.45 18.30
C LEU A 389 -16.09 -28.46 19.46
N THR A 390 -15.95 -27.16 19.19
CA THR A 390 -16.17 -26.11 20.20
C THR A 390 -17.67 -26.02 20.56
N TRP A 391 -18.55 -26.07 19.56
CA TRP A 391 -20.00 -26.11 19.75
C TRP A 391 -20.45 -27.39 20.44
N GLN A 392 -19.89 -28.54 20.08
CA GLN A 392 -20.18 -29.85 20.67
C GLN A 392 -19.69 -29.91 22.12
N LYS A 393 -18.54 -29.30 22.43
CA LYS A 393 -18.06 -29.17 23.82
C LYS A 393 -19.01 -28.30 24.65
N VAL A 394 -19.37 -27.11 24.16
CA VAL A 394 -20.33 -26.22 24.86
C VAL A 394 -21.70 -26.89 25.01
N PHE A 395 -22.17 -27.60 23.98
CA PHE A 395 -23.43 -28.33 24.01
C PHE A 395 -23.40 -29.49 25.00
N LEU A 396 -22.30 -30.25 25.09
CA LEU A 396 -22.13 -31.34 26.05
C LEU A 396 -22.00 -30.82 27.49
N ASP A 397 -21.27 -29.72 27.71
CA ASP A 397 -21.13 -29.09 29.02
C ASP A 397 -22.50 -28.57 29.54
N GLU A 398 -23.31 -27.95 28.66
CA GLU A 398 -24.69 -27.55 28.99
C GLU A 398 -25.61 -28.75 29.25
N LEU A 399 -25.44 -29.85 28.50
CA LEU A 399 -26.24 -31.06 28.67
C LEU A 399 -25.87 -31.81 29.97
N GLU A 400 -24.59 -31.83 30.36
CA GLU A 400 -24.16 -32.31 31.67
C GLU A 400 -24.77 -31.48 32.82
N LEU A 401 -24.81 -30.15 32.68
CA LEU A 401 -25.44 -29.25 33.64
C LEU A 401 -26.95 -29.52 33.79
N VAL A 402 -27.66 -29.71 32.67
CA VAL A 402 -29.09 -30.05 32.68
C VAL A 402 -29.32 -31.44 33.27
N CYS A 403 -28.50 -32.43 32.91
CA CYS A 403 -28.59 -33.77 33.49
C CYS A 403 -28.30 -33.77 35.00
N LEU A 404 -27.29 -33.02 35.46
CA LEU A 404 -27.00 -32.84 36.88
C LEU A 404 -28.17 -32.16 37.61
N ALA A 405 -28.77 -31.13 37.01
CA ALA A 405 -29.93 -30.46 37.60
C ALA A 405 -31.16 -31.38 37.71
N VAL A 406 -31.40 -32.23 36.70
CA VAL A 406 -32.47 -33.24 36.71
C VAL A 406 -32.19 -34.32 37.75
N ILE A 407 -30.97 -34.83 37.82
CA ILE A 407 -30.56 -35.83 38.82
C ILE A 407 -30.70 -35.25 40.23
N LEU A 408 -30.24 -34.02 40.47
CA LEU A 408 -30.39 -33.34 41.76
C LEU A 408 -31.86 -33.11 42.12
N SER A 409 -32.71 -32.79 41.14
CA SER A 409 -34.16 -32.62 41.36
C SER A 409 -34.85 -33.95 41.70
N LEU A 410 -34.45 -35.04 41.04
CA LEU A 410 -34.96 -36.39 41.32
C LEU A 410 -34.49 -36.90 42.69
N LEU A 411 -33.23 -36.65 43.05
CA LEU A 411 -32.68 -36.99 44.37
C LEU A 411 -33.35 -36.17 45.47
N TYR A 412 -33.65 -34.90 45.24
CA TYR A 412 -34.40 -34.06 46.17
C TYR A 412 -35.81 -34.59 46.39
N TRP A 413 -36.52 -34.98 45.32
CA TRP A 413 -37.88 -35.52 45.40
C TRP A 413 -37.96 -36.86 46.14
N HIS A 414 -36.93 -37.70 46.05
CA HIS A 414 -36.88 -38.98 46.77
C HIS A 414 -36.37 -38.88 48.21
N GLY A 415 -35.82 -37.72 48.60
CA GLY A 415 -35.29 -37.46 49.95
C GLY A 415 -36.29 -36.80 50.91
N THR A 416 -37.44 -36.36 50.42
CA THR A 416 -38.59 -35.84 51.20
C THR A 416 -39.71 -36.85 51.23
#